data_AF-A0A4S4KL15-F1
#
_entry.id   AF-A0A4S4KL15-F1
#
_cell.length_a   1.000
_cell.length_b   1.000
_cell.length_c   1.000
_cell.angle_alpha   90.00
_cell.angle_beta   90.00
_cell.angle_gamma   90.00
#
_symmetry.space_group_name_H-M   'P 1'
#
loop_
_entity.id
_entity.type
_entity.pdbx_description
1 polymer ?
#
loop_
_entity_poly.entity_id
_entity_poly.type
_entity_poly.pdbx_seq_one_letter_code
_entity_poly.pdbx_strand_id
1 'polypeptide(L)'
;MSDVFIIMSAVSQPQDNEFVPSDTHEKWMAEAQIMAEEALSASEVPVGCVFVRDGVAIARARNRTNELRNATRHAELEAIDAILSDPALTPASDASEHPLRSTTLYVTVEPCIMCASALRQMGIGAVYFGCENERFGGCGSVLGVNSVLEHPRHPTYKAIGGYGREAAIMILRRFYLTENSNAPAPRNKNTRVLKTDIPIRRIDVTDAETAA
;
A
#
# COMPACT_ATOMS: atom_id res chain seq x y z
N MET A 1 10.41 -22.47 -54.76
CA MET A 1 10.12 -23.79 -54.17
C MET A 1 10.96 -23.88 -52.92
N SER A 2 10.38 -23.47 -51.81
CA SER A 2 11.08 -23.17 -50.57
C SER A 2 10.14 -23.62 -49.46
N ASP A 3 10.44 -24.74 -48.82
CA ASP A 3 9.83 -25.15 -47.56
C ASP A 3 10.81 -26.07 -46.82
N VAL A 4 11.55 -25.48 -45.88
CA VAL A 4 12.24 -26.21 -44.81
C VAL A 4 11.43 -25.97 -43.55
N PHE A 5 10.70 -26.99 -43.11
CA PHE A 5 9.98 -27.01 -41.84
C PHE A 5 10.98 -26.92 -40.68
N ILE A 6 11.05 -25.76 -40.02
CA ILE A 6 11.68 -25.63 -38.70
C ILE A 6 10.60 -25.94 -37.66
N ILE A 7 10.78 -27.07 -36.98
CA ILE A 7 10.00 -27.46 -35.81
C ILE A 7 10.58 -26.68 -34.63
N MET A 8 10.03 -25.51 -34.30
CA MET A 8 10.31 -24.87 -33.02
C MET A 8 9.36 -25.42 -31.96
N SER A 9 9.92 -26.20 -31.04
CA SER A 9 9.27 -26.65 -29.81
C SER A 9 8.66 -25.47 -29.06
N ALA A 10 7.37 -25.54 -28.79
CA ALA A 10 6.68 -24.62 -27.90
C ALA A 10 7.23 -24.76 -26.49
N VAL A 11 7.96 -23.74 -26.02
CA VAL A 11 8.28 -23.58 -24.60
C VAL A 11 7.01 -23.04 -23.94
N SER A 12 6.29 -23.92 -23.24
CA SER A 12 5.16 -23.55 -22.39
C SER A 12 5.67 -22.67 -21.24
N GLN A 13 5.20 -21.42 -21.18
CA GLN A 13 5.42 -20.55 -20.02
C GLN A 13 4.58 -21.03 -18.84
N PRO A 14 5.10 -21.02 -17.60
CA PRO A 14 4.31 -21.36 -16.43
C PRO A 14 3.32 -20.22 -16.12
N GLN A 15 2.04 -20.58 -15.97
CA GLN A 15 1.01 -19.71 -15.44
C GLN A 15 1.08 -19.75 -13.91
N ASP A 16 1.83 -18.82 -13.32
CA ASP A 16 1.90 -18.65 -11.87
C ASP A 16 0.70 -17.81 -11.40
N ASN A 17 -0.49 -18.44 -11.35
CA ASN A 17 -1.59 -17.94 -10.55
C ASN A 17 -1.61 -18.74 -9.24
N GLU A 18 -0.65 -18.46 -8.36
CA GLU A 18 -0.63 -19.03 -7.03
C GLU A 18 -1.83 -18.47 -6.26
N PHE A 19 -2.82 -19.33 -6.00
CA PHE A 19 -4.01 -18.98 -5.22
C PHE A 19 -3.58 -18.66 -3.79
N VAL A 20 -3.42 -17.37 -3.48
CA VAL A 20 -3.19 -16.89 -2.11
C VAL A 20 -4.55 -16.89 -1.39
N PRO A 21 -4.74 -17.69 -0.32
CA PRO A 21 -6.00 -17.70 0.42
C PRO A 21 -6.31 -16.31 0.98
N SER A 22 -7.58 -15.89 0.92
CA SER A 22 -8.08 -14.59 1.43
C SER A 22 -7.55 -14.27 2.83
N ASP A 23 -7.47 -15.29 3.69
CA ASP A 23 -6.99 -15.22 5.07
C ASP A 23 -5.55 -14.66 5.19
N THR A 24 -4.72 -14.83 4.14
CA THR A 24 -3.34 -14.34 4.14
C THR A 24 -3.28 -12.82 4.09
N HIS A 25 -4.11 -12.19 3.25
CA HIS A 25 -4.15 -10.74 3.15
C HIS A 25 -4.73 -10.11 4.42
N GLU A 26 -5.74 -10.74 5.02
CA GLU A 26 -6.30 -10.30 6.30
C GLU A 26 -5.27 -10.37 7.42
N LYS A 27 -4.48 -11.45 7.50
CA LYS A 27 -3.40 -11.59 8.48
C LYS A 27 -2.40 -10.43 8.40
N TRP A 28 -1.88 -10.14 7.20
CA TRP A 28 -0.88 -9.08 7.06
C TRP A 28 -1.48 -7.69 7.23
N MET A 29 -2.74 -7.50 6.84
CA MET A 29 -3.46 -6.26 7.11
C MET A 29 -3.67 -6.06 8.62
N ALA A 30 -3.92 -7.10 9.40
CA ALA A 30 -3.98 -7.01 10.86
C ALA A 30 -2.65 -6.53 11.46
N GLU A 31 -1.51 -6.97 10.92
CA GLU A 31 -0.20 -6.43 11.32
C GLU A 31 -0.01 -4.95 10.94
N ALA A 32 -0.49 -4.53 9.76
CA ALA A 32 -0.47 -3.13 9.37
C ALA A 32 -1.37 -2.27 10.28
N GLN A 33 -2.48 -2.80 10.78
CA GLN A 33 -3.35 -2.14 11.76
C GLN A 33 -2.66 -1.93 13.10
N ILE A 34 -1.83 -2.88 13.57
CA ILE A 34 -1.01 -2.68 14.78
C ILE A 34 -0.10 -1.46 14.62
N MET A 35 0.56 -1.32 13.47
CA MET A 35 1.41 -0.15 13.18
C MET A 35 0.61 1.17 13.12
N ALA A 36 -0.65 1.12 12.67
CA ALA A 36 -1.52 2.30 12.66
C ALA A 36 -1.94 2.73 14.07
N GLU A 37 -2.19 1.79 14.98
CA GLU A 37 -2.44 2.07 16.41
C GLU A 37 -1.20 2.64 17.10
N GLU A 38 -0.01 2.18 16.74
CA GLU A 38 1.25 2.79 17.21
C GLU A 38 1.39 4.24 16.73
N ALA A 39 1.05 4.54 15.47
CA ALA A 39 1.04 5.92 14.98
C ALA A 39 0.04 6.79 15.73
N LEU A 40 -1.18 6.30 15.95
CA LEU A 40 -2.17 7.03 16.74
C LEU A 40 -1.65 7.36 18.13
N SER A 41 -1.06 6.36 18.81
CA SER A 41 -0.49 6.50 20.16
C SER A 41 0.66 7.50 20.20
N ALA A 42 1.41 7.61 19.10
CA ALA A 42 2.47 8.59 18.90
C ALA A 42 1.98 9.97 18.40
N SER A 43 0.67 10.22 18.35
CA SER A 43 0.08 11.45 17.79
C SER A 43 0.46 11.74 16.33
N GLU A 44 0.65 10.67 15.55
CA GLU A 44 0.84 10.72 14.09
C GLU A 44 -0.47 10.36 13.37
N VAL A 45 -0.57 10.73 12.09
CA VAL A 45 -1.67 10.23 11.24
C VAL A 45 -1.61 8.70 11.25
N PRO A 46 -2.70 7.98 11.59
CA PRO A 46 -2.66 6.54 11.86
C PRO A 46 -2.64 5.72 10.57
N VAL A 47 -1.51 5.79 9.87
CA VAL A 47 -1.19 4.93 8.73
C VAL A 47 -0.06 4.02 9.15
N GLY A 48 -0.35 2.72 9.11
CA GLY A 48 0.62 1.65 9.28
C GLY A 48 0.72 0.78 8.03
N CYS A 49 1.88 0.19 7.81
CA CYS A 49 2.13 -0.73 6.71
C CYS A 49 3.10 -1.86 7.05
N VAL A 50 3.02 -2.94 6.27
CA VAL A 50 3.93 -4.09 6.31
C VAL A 50 4.33 -4.46 4.89
N PHE A 51 5.63 -4.63 4.65
CA PHE A 51 6.18 -5.19 3.42
C PHE A 51 6.48 -6.67 3.64
N VAL A 52 6.00 -7.51 2.73
CA VAL A 52 6.10 -8.98 2.81
C VAL A 52 6.78 -9.51 1.57
N ARG A 53 7.75 -10.40 1.75
CA ARG A 53 8.45 -11.14 0.68
C ARG A 53 8.57 -12.60 1.12
N ASP A 54 8.27 -13.53 0.21
CA ASP A 54 8.34 -14.98 0.48
C ASP A 54 7.58 -15.42 1.74
N GLY A 55 6.42 -14.80 1.99
CA GLY A 55 5.59 -15.08 3.18
C GLY A 55 6.15 -14.56 4.50
N VAL A 56 7.19 -13.72 4.47
CA VAL A 56 7.84 -13.13 5.65
C VAL A 56 7.74 -11.61 5.58
N ALA A 57 7.38 -10.98 6.70
CA ALA A 57 7.43 -9.53 6.83
C ALA A 57 8.89 -9.06 6.91
N ILE A 58 9.34 -8.32 5.89
CA ILE A 58 10.69 -7.76 5.80
C ILE A 58 10.78 -6.36 6.40
N ALA A 59 9.66 -5.63 6.47
CA ALA A 59 9.60 -4.33 7.16
C ALA A 59 8.20 -4.04 7.67
N ARG A 60 8.13 -3.32 8.80
CA ARG A 60 6.92 -2.77 9.39
C ARG A 60 7.18 -1.30 9.69
N ALA A 61 6.24 -0.44 9.34
CA ALA A 61 6.42 0.99 9.54
C ALA A 61 5.09 1.70 9.75
N ARG A 62 5.21 2.93 10.23
CA ARG A 62 4.10 3.85 10.50
C ARG A 62 4.50 5.26 10.10
N ASN A 63 3.53 6.17 9.97
CA ASN A 63 3.85 7.58 9.81
C ASN A 63 4.67 8.11 11.00
N ARG A 64 5.67 8.95 10.69
CA ARG A 64 6.58 9.61 11.64
C ARG A 64 6.83 11.08 11.25
N THR A 65 5.85 11.71 10.62
CA THR A 65 5.95 13.05 10.06
C THR A 65 6.19 14.14 11.10
N ASN A 66 5.50 14.08 12.23
CA ASN A 66 5.67 14.99 13.36
C ASN A 66 6.96 14.70 14.12
N GLU A 67 7.20 13.41 14.42
CA GLU A 67 8.36 12.92 15.16
C GLU A 67 9.68 13.34 14.49
N LEU A 68 9.77 13.16 13.18
CA LEU A 68 10.96 13.46 12.39
C LEU A 68 10.94 14.86 11.75
N ARG A 69 9.88 15.64 11.99
CA ARG A 69 9.67 16.98 11.41
C ARG A 69 9.87 17.02 9.90
N ASN A 70 9.44 15.96 9.22
CA ASN A 70 9.58 15.81 7.79
C ASN A 70 8.28 15.25 7.22
N ALA A 71 7.62 16.05 6.39
CA ALA A 71 6.34 15.74 5.78
C ALA A 71 6.37 14.50 4.87
N THR A 72 7.55 14.07 4.41
CA THR A 72 7.68 12.88 3.55
C THR A 72 7.78 11.57 4.35
N ARG A 73 7.84 11.62 5.68
CA ARG A 73 8.05 10.43 6.54
C ARG A 73 6.75 9.64 6.74
N HIS A 74 6.16 9.24 5.62
CA HIS A 74 5.00 8.35 5.56
C HIS A 74 5.43 6.90 5.80
N ALA A 75 4.50 6.06 6.26
CA ALA A 75 4.73 4.66 6.57
C ALA A 75 5.44 3.91 5.42
N GLU A 76 4.98 4.11 4.18
CA GLU A 76 5.55 3.43 3.01
C GLU A 76 7.00 3.83 2.77
N LEU A 77 7.34 5.13 2.91
CA LEU A 77 8.69 5.61 2.70
C LEU A 77 9.63 5.24 3.85
N GLU A 78 9.14 5.22 5.10
CA GLU A 78 9.91 4.72 6.25
C GLU A 78 10.27 3.23 6.08
N ALA A 79 9.33 2.41 5.62
CA ALA A 79 9.61 1.00 5.35
C ALA A 79 10.56 0.81 4.16
N ILE A 80 10.41 1.58 3.08
CA ILE A 80 11.32 1.52 1.93
C ILE A 80 12.75 1.88 2.37
N ASP A 81 12.92 2.97 3.13
CA ASP A 81 14.24 3.36 3.65
C ASP A 81 14.85 2.26 4.51
N ALA A 82 14.07 1.63 5.39
CA ALA A 82 14.53 0.52 6.22
C ALA A 82 15.02 -0.67 5.36
N ILE A 83 14.23 -1.07 4.35
CA ILE A 83 14.58 -2.17 3.44
C ILE A 83 15.87 -1.86 2.67
N LEU A 84 15.96 -0.68 2.06
CA LEU A 84 17.10 -0.31 1.22
C LEU A 84 18.39 -0.08 2.02
N SER A 85 18.27 0.28 3.30
CA SER A 85 19.43 0.46 4.19
C SER A 85 20.04 -0.86 4.66
N ASP A 86 19.32 -1.98 4.54
CA ASP A 86 19.77 -3.31 4.96
C ASP A 86 20.04 -4.20 3.73
N PRO A 87 21.32 -4.52 3.42
CA PRO A 87 21.67 -5.42 2.32
C PRO A 87 21.05 -6.82 2.45
N ALA A 88 20.72 -7.29 3.65
CA ALA A 88 20.05 -8.57 3.85
C ALA A 88 18.59 -8.54 3.37
N LEU A 89 17.96 -7.36 3.40
CA LEU A 89 16.59 -7.13 2.91
C LEU A 89 16.56 -6.69 1.45
N THR A 90 17.72 -6.43 0.83
CA THR A 90 17.85 -6.06 -0.59
C THR A 90 18.84 -7.02 -1.28
N PRO A 91 18.45 -8.28 -1.50
CA PRO A 91 19.35 -9.30 -2.07
C PRO A 91 19.82 -8.88 -3.47
N ALA A 92 21.05 -9.25 -3.84
CA ALA A 92 21.70 -8.79 -5.07
C ALA A 92 20.93 -9.11 -6.38
N SER A 93 20.09 -10.16 -6.37
CA SER A 93 19.17 -10.48 -7.48
C SER A 93 18.11 -9.40 -7.69
N ASP A 94 17.68 -8.77 -6.60
CA ASP A 94 16.65 -7.73 -6.55
C ASP A 94 17.28 -6.33 -6.52
N ALA A 95 18.55 -6.20 -6.09
CA ALA A 95 19.33 -4.95 -6.14
C ALA A 95 19.60 -4.43 -7.57
N SER A 96 19.03 -5.09 -8.58
CA SER A 96 18.80 -4.54 -9.91
C SER A 96 17.76 -3.39 -9.85
N GLU A 97 17.39 -2.82 -11.00
CA GLU A 97 16.55 -1.62 -11.15
C GLU A 97 15.24 -1.59 -10.30
N HIS A 98 14.76 -2.74 -9.80
CA HIS A 98 13.49 -2.91 -9.08
C HIS A 98 13.63 -3.74 -7.78
N PRO A 99 14.11 -3.13 -6.68
CA PRO A 99 14.37 -3.83 -5.41
C PRO A 99 13.14 -4.40 -4.70
N LEU A 100 11.93 -4.03 -5.11
CA LEU A 100 10.68 -4.47 -4.47
C LEU A 100 9.80 -5.36 -5.36
N ARG A 101 10.33 -5.87 -6.47
CA ARG A 101 9.58 -6.67 -7.46
C ARG A 101 8.89 -7.91 -6.87
N SER A 102 9.57 -8.59 -5.96
CA SER A 102 9.09 -9.78 -5.25
C SER A 102 8.27 -9.45 -3.99
N THR A 103 7.98 -8.16 -3.75
CA THR A 103 7.46 -7.68 -2.47
C THR A 103 6.00 -7.24 -2.59
N THR A 104 5.19 -7.61 -1.60
CA THR A 104 3.81 -7.17 -1.44
C THR A 104 3.69 -6.19 -0.27
N LEU A 105 3.04 -5.06 -0.50
CA LEU A 105 2.72 -4.08 0.53
C LEU A 105 1.29 -4.29 1.06
N TYR A 106 1.14 -4.29 2.38
CA TYR A 106 -0.13 -4.16 3.07
C TYR A 106 -0.14 -2.82 3.81
N VAL A 107 -1.10 -1.95 3.51
CA VAL A 107 -1.17 -0.60 4.11
C VAL A 107 -2.60 -0.23 4.50
N THR A 108 -2.77 0.33 5.68
CA THR A 108 -4.11 0.62 6.23
C THR A 108 -4.92 1.62 5.40
N VAL A 109 -4.27 2.55 4.72
CA VAL A 109 -4.89 3.59 3.88
C VAL A 109 -4.27 3.55 2.50
N GLU A 110 -5.05 3.79 1.45
CA GLU A 110 -4.56 3.89 0.09
C GLU A 110 -3.33 4.82 -0.01
N PRO A 111 -2.22 4.36 -0.64
CA PRO A 111 -1.04 5.17 -0.82
C PRO A 111 -1.36 6.52 -1.46
N CYS A 112 -0.78 7.60 -0.94
CA CYS A 112 -0.93 8.90 -1.58
C CYS A 112 -0.15 8.95 -2.92
N ILE A 113 -0.40 9.97 -3.75
CA ILE A 113 0.31 10.17 -5.04
C ILE A 113 1.84 10.04 -4.90
N MET A 114 2.43 10.60 -3.84
CA MET A 114 3.86 10.50 -3.56
C MET A 114 4.30 9.05 -3.31
N CYS A 115 3.67 8.36 -2.36
CA CYS A 115 4.02 6.98 -2.02
C CYS A 115 3.73 6.03 -3.20
N ALA A 116 2.61 6.22 -3.90
CA ALA A 116 2.25 5.45 -5.08
C ALA A 116 3.30 5.57 -6.21
N SER A 117 3.85 6.77 -6.42
CA SER A 117 4.93 7.01 -7.38
C SER A 117 6.25 6.36 -6.93
N ALA A 118 6.61 6.46 -5.65
CA ALA A 118 7.80 5.82 -5.11
C ALA A 118 7.74 4.29 -5.25
N LEU A 119 6.61 3.69 -4.90
CA LEU A 119 6.35 2.26 -5.06
C LEU A 119 6.46 1.80 -6.52
N ARG A 120 5.96 2.60 -7.47
CA ARG A 120 6.10 2.33 -8.90
C ARG A 120 7.57 2.34 -9.35
N GLN A 121 8.33 3.33 -8.91
CA GLN A 121 9.76 3.48 -9.23
C GLN A 121 10.60 2.34 -8.65
N MET A 122 10.27 1.88 -7.44
CA MET A 122 10.93 0.74 -6.80
C MET A 122 10.48 -0.62 -7.38
N GLY A 123 9.47 -0.60 -8.27
CA GLY A 123 8.92 -1.77 -8.92
C GLY A 123 8.20 -2.71 -7.95
N ILE A 124 7.36 -2.19 -7.05
CA ILE A 124 6.59 -3.03 -6.11
C ILE A 124 5.80 -4.13 -6.86
N GLY A 125 5.72 -5.34 -6.30
CA GLY A 125 4.94 -6.43 -6.88
C GLY A 125 3.43 -6.19 -6.80
N ALA A 126 2.91 -5.94 -5.59
CA ALA A 126 1.50 -5.66 -5.36
C ALA A 126 1.27 -4.81 -4.11
N VAL A 127 0.13 -4.11 -4.08
CA VAL A 127 -0.35 -3.34 -2.94
C VAL A 127 -1.76 -3.78 -2.57
N TYR A 128 -1.97 -4.08 -1.30
CA TYR A 128 -3.28 -4.30 -0.70
C TYR A 128 -3.51 -3.23 0.36
N PHE A 129 -4.64 -2.55 0.30
CA PHE A 129 -4.94 -1.46 1.22
C PHE A 129 -6.33 -1.57 1.86
N GLY A 130 -6.48 -0.88 2.99
CA GLY A 130 -7.74 -0.86 3.73
C GLY A 130 -8.77 0.07 3.14
N CYS A 131 -8.74 1.34 3.55
CA CYS A 131 -9.69 2.35 3.05
C CYS A 131 -9.06 3.25 1.99
N GLU A 132 -9.91 3.84 1.14
CA GLU A 132 -9.50 4.84 0.16
C GLU A 132 -8.94 6.11 0.82
N ASN A 133 -8.11 6.83 0.05
CA ASN A 133 -7.57 8.12 0.42
C ASN A 133 -8.24 9.21 -0.43
N GLU A 134 -9.38 9.72 0.06
CA GLU A 134 -10.23 10.69 -0.65
C GLU A 134 -9.52 12.01 -0.99
N ARG A 135 -8.44 12.36 -0.28
CA ARG A 135 -7.76 13.65 -0.46
C ARG A 135 -6.54 13.56 -1.35
N PHE A 136 -5.79 12.46 -1.28
CA PHE A 136 -4.47 12.35 -1.88
C PHE A 136 -4.20 11.00 -2.56
N GLY A 137 -5.20 10.13 -2.70
CA GLY A 137 -5.05 8.75 -3.16
C GLY A 137 -4.44 8.63 -4.57
N GLY A 138 -3.34 7.88 -4.64
CA GLY A 138 -2.55 7.64 -5.85
C GLY A 138 -2.84 6.31 -6.54
N CYS A 139 -3.83 5.55 -6.08
CA CYS A 139 -4.20 4.25 -6.65
C CYS A 139 -5.63 4.23 -7.22
N GLY A 140 -6.25 5.39 -7.40
CA GLY A 140 -7.56 5.52 -8.03
C GLY A 140 -8.47 6.59 -7.43
N SER A 141 -8.33 6.92 -6.14
CA SER A 141 -9.27 7.87 -5.50
C SER A 141 -9.13 9.30 -6.00
N VAL A 142 -7.90 9.74 -6.28
CA VAL A 142 -7.63 11.06 -6.88
C VAL A 142 -6.92 10.91 -8.21
N LEU A 143 -5.88 10.08 -8.25
CA LEU A 143 -5.11 9.82 -9.46
C LEU A 143 -4.69 8.35 -9.51
N GLY A 144 -4.74 7.73 -10.69
CA GLY A 144 -4.27 6.36 -10.89
C GLY A 144 -2.77 6.28 -11.20
N VAL A 145 -1.90 6.70 -10.28
CA VAL A 145 -0.43 6.65 -10.48
C VAL A 145 0.04 5.21 -10.64
N ASN A 146 -0.61 4.25 -10.00
CA ASN A 146 -0.28 2.83 -10.10
C ASN A 146 -0.59 2.20 -11.47
N SER A 147 -1.57 2.72 -12.21
CA SER A 147 -2.17 2.00 -13.35
C SER A 147 -2.60 2.88 -14.54
N VAL A 148 -3.28 4.00 -14.29
CA VAL A 148 -3.89 4.85 -15.34
C VAL A 148 -2.89 5.83 -15.95
N LEU A 149 -2.01 6.40 -15.13
CA LEU A 149 -1.02 7.37 -15.61
C LEU A 149 0.06 6.64 -16.41
N GLU A 150 0.30 7.06 -17.66
CA GLU A 150 1.45 6.56 -18.43
C GLU A 150 2.77 6.99 -17.78
N HIS A 151 3.78 6.12 -17.83
CA HIS A 151 5.12 6.43 -17.33
C HIS A 151 6.18 5.83 -18.26
N PRO A 152 7.19 6.59 -18.70
CA PRO A 152 8.12 6.17 -19.75
C PRO A 152 9.06 5.03 -19.35
N ARG A 153 9.30 4.83 -18.04
CA ARG A 153 10.30 3.88 -17.52
C ARG A 153 9.79 2.84 -16.53
N HIS A 154 8.66 3.10 -15.87
CA HIS A 154 8.27 2.32 -14.70
C HIS A 154 6.90 1.69 -14.97
N PRO A 155 6.78 0.36 -14.98
CA PRO A 155 5.54 -0.32 -15.28
C PRO A 155 4.48 -0.06 -14.20
N THR A 156 3.23 -0.38 -14.51
CA THR A 156 2.11 -0.31 -13.58
C THR A 156 2.18 -1.44 -12.54
N TYR A 157 1.49 -1.30 -11.41
CA TYR A 157 1.36 -2.36 -10.40
C TYR A 157 -0.07 -2.52 -9.90
N LYS A 158 -0.36 -3.71 -9.37
CA LYS A 158 -1.66 -4.10 -8.82
C LYS A 158 -1.89 -3.39 -7.47
N ALA A 159 -3.02 -2.72 -7.32
CA ALA A 159 -3.46 -2.12 -6.06
C ALA A 159 -4.93 -2.50 -5.79
N ILE A 160 -5.20 -3.19 -4.67
CA ILE A 160 -6.56 -3.61 -4.30
C ILE A 160 -6.92 -3.08 -2.92
N GLY A 161 -8.05 -2.38 -2.82
CA GLY A 161 -8.60 -1.86 -1.57
C GLY A 161 -9.63 -2.78 -0.92
N GLY A 162 -9.95 -2.49 0.34
CA GLY A 162 -11.07 -3.12 1.08
C GLY A 162 -10.67 -3.96 2.29
N TYR A 163 -9.38 -4.24 2.49
CA TYR A 163 -8.94 -5.14 3.56
C TYR A 163 -8.90 -4.44 4.92
N GLY A 164 -9.76 -4.83 5.87
CA GLY A 164 -9.86 -4.13 7.16
C GLY A 164 -10.28 -2.66 7.01
N ARG A 165 -11.06 -2.36 5.96
CA ARG A 165 -11.54 -1.00 5.60
C ARG A 165 -12.16 -0.28 6.78
N GLU A 166 -13.06 -0.94 7.50
CA GLU A 166 -13.81 -0.34 8.61
C GLU A 166 -12.87 0.08 9.73
N ALA A 167 -11.92 -0.80 10.08
CA ALA A 167 -10.90 -0.50 11.09
C ALA A 167 -10.04 0.71 10.69
N ALA A 168 -9.58 0.76 9.43
CA ALA A 168 -8.81 1.88 8.90
C ALA A 168 -9.58 3.22 8.91
N ILE A 169 -10.86 3.21 8.54
CA ILE A 169 -11.71 4.40 8.61
C ILE A 169 -11.89 4.85 10.07
N MET A 170 -12.15 3.89 10.98
CA MET A 170 -12.41 4.21 12.38
C MET A 170 -11.19 4.84 13.05
N ILE A 171 -9.98 4.32 12.82
CA ILE A 171 -8.77 4.88 13.42
C ILE A 171 -8.45 6.29 12.88
N LEU A 172 -8.64 6.54 11.58
CA LEU A 172 -8.53 7.89 11.00
C LEU A 172 -9.54 8.87 11.62
N ARG A 173 -10.79 8.43 11.81
CA ARG A 173 -11.82 9.25 12.47
C ARG A 173 -11.43 9.57 13.91
N ARG A 174 -10.90 8.60 14.68
CA ARG A 174 -10.35 8.85 16.03
C ARG A 174 -9.26 9.91 16.00
N PHE A 175 -8.31 9.82 15.07
CA PHE A 175 -7.25 10.82 14.92
C PHE A 175 -7.80 12.23 14.62
N TYR A 176 -8.77 12.40 13.72
CA TYR A 176 -9.26 13.74 13.39
C TYR A 176 -10.08 14.42 14.50
N LEU A 177 -10.54 13.64 15.50
CA LEU A 177 -11.14 14.16 16.72
C LEU A 177 -10.12 14.70 17.70
N THR A 178 -8.87 14.19 17.68
CA THR A 178 -7.82 14.70 18.57
C THR A 178 -7.45 16.14 18.22
N GLU A 179 -7.03 16.89 19.22
CA GLU A 179 -6.54 18.25 19.05
C GLU A 179 -5.06 18.22 18.68
N ASN A 180 -4.66 19.04 17.71
CA ASN A 180 -3.25 19.25 17.44
C ASN A 180 -2.72 20.28 18.44
N SER A 181 -2.15 19.80 19.55
CA SER A 181 -1.53 20.62 20.59
C SER A 181 -0.33 21.42 20.08
N ASN A 182 0.27 21.03 18.95
CA ASN A 182 1.38 21.73 18.31
C ASN A 182 0.93 22.86 17.36
N ALA A 183 -0.38 23.07 17.17
CA ALA A 183 -0.88 24.16 16.33
C ALA A 183 -0.65 25.54 17.00
N PRO A 184 -0.22 26.58 16.26
CA PRO A 184 0.03 27.92 16.83
C PRO A 184 -1.20 28.54 17.51
N ALA A 185 -2.39 28.19 17.04
CA ALA A 185 -3.67 28.51 17.65
C ALA A 185 -4.54 27.25 17.67
N PRO A 186 -4.51 26.45 18.76
CA PRO A 186 -5.29 25.22 18.84
C PRO A 186 -6.78 25.55 18.80
N ARG A 187 -7.51 24.94 17.87
CA ARG A 187 -8.97 25.05 17.82
C ARG A 187 -9.57 23.93 18.66
N ASN A 188 -10.44 24.30 19.60
CA ASN A 188 -11.16 23.34 20.42
C ASN A 188 -12.05 22.45 19.54
N LYS A 189 -11.94 21.12 19.68
CA LYS A 189 -12.72 20.14 18.92
C LYS A 189 -13.73 19.36 19.76
N ASN A 190 -13.99 19.76 21.01
CA ASN A 190 -14.84 19.05 21.97
C ASN A 190 -16.30 18.82 21.50
N THR A 191 -16.78 19.57 20.51
CA THR A 191 -18.11 19.38 19.91
C THR A 191 -18.16 18.32 18.80
N ARG A 192 -17.02 17.75 18.38
CA ARG A 192 -17.01 16.73 17.32
C ARG A 192 -17.34 15.37 17.91
N VAL A 193 -18.40 14.75 17.39
CA VAL A 193 -18.82 13.39 17.74
C VAL A 193 -18.20 12.39 16.75
N LEU A 194 -17.68 11.28 17.26
CA LEU A 194 -17.23 10.16 16.44
C LEU A 194 -18.43 9.56 15.71
N LYS A 195 -18.45 9.69 14.38
CA LYS A 195 -19.40 8.95 13.56
C LYS A 195 -18.91 7.51 13.45
N THR A 196 -19.72 6.55 13.86
CA THR A 196 -19.42 5.11 13.78
C THR A 196 -20.00 4.46 12.53
N ASP A 197 -20.99 5.07 11.90
CA ASP A 197 -21.60 4.55 10.68
C ASP A 197 -20.62 4.63 9.50
N ILE A 198 -20.38 3.50 8.86
CA ILE A 198 -19.55 3.40 7.65
C ILE A 198 -20.48 2.93 6.52
N PRO A 199 -20.61 3.70 5.42
CA PRO A 199 -21.44 3.30 4.30
C PRO A 199 -20.97 1.97 3.72
N ILE A 200 -21.91 1.05 3.46
CA ILE A 200 -21.62 -0.22 2.78
C ILE A 200 -21.19 0.09 1.35
N ARG A 201 -20.05 -0.47 0.93
CA ARG A 201 -19.59 -0.40 -0.46
C ARG A 201 -20.57 -1.23 -1.30
N ARG A 202 -21.25 -0.61 -2.28
CA ARG A 202 -21.94 -1.39 -3.31
C ARG A 202 -20.85 -2.02 -4.17
N ILE A 203 -20.75 -3.34 -4.17
CA ILE A 203 -19.97 -4.08 -5.15
C ILE A 203 -20.85 -4.12 -6.39
N ASP A 204 -20.57 -3.27 -7.38
CA ASP A 204 -21.15 -3.46 -8.69
C ASP A 204 -20.52 -4.73 -9.28
N VAL A 205 -21.36 -5.69 -9.66
CA VAL A 205 -20.99 -7.06 -10.07
C VAL A 205 -20.11 -7.10 -11.35
N THR A 206 -19.75 -5.95 -11.91
CA THR A 206 -18.96 -5.82 -13.14
C THR A 206 -17.45 -6.05 -12.96
N ASP A 207 -16.91 -6.01 -11.75
CA ASP A 207 -15.45 -6.15 -11.51
C ASP A 207 -14.98 -7.62 -11.44
N ALA A 208 -15.88 -8.60 -11.54
CA ALA A 208 -15.54 -10.03 -11.50
C ALA A 208 -15.18 -10.63 -12.88
N GLU A 209 -15.44 -9.95 -13.99
CA GLU A 209 -15.25 -10.50 -15.34
C GLU A 209 -13.96 -10.07 -16.05
N THR A 210 -13.14 -9.20 -15.45
CA THR A 210 -11.84 -8.77 -16.02
C THR A 210 -10.62 -9.42 -15.37
N ALA A 211 -10.82 -10.44 -14.53
CA ALA A 211 -9.75 -11.19 -13.87
C ALA A 211 -9.77 -12.70 -14.15
N ALA A 212 -10.12 -13.09 -15.38
CA ALA A 212 -10.00 -14.46 -15.90
C ALA A 212 -9.17 -14.47 -17.20
#